data_AF-A0A9E3Q0G7-F1
#
_entry.id   AF-A0A9E3Q0G7-F1
#
_cell.length_a   1.000
_cell.length_b   1.000
_cell.length_c   1.000
_cell.angle_alpha   90.00
_cell.angle_beta   90.00
_cell.angle_gamma   90.00
#
_symmetry.space_group_name_H-M   'P 1'
#
loop_
_entity.id
_entity.type
_entity.pdbx_description
1 polymer ?
#
loop_
_entity_poly.entity_id
_entity_poly.type
_entity_poly.pdbx_seq_one_letter_code
_entity_poly.pdbx_strand_id
1 'polypeptide(L)'
;MSTIAPGRLFNVTDAASFVALSQQNWVIASEEIFRRVPTYQNGSPNALNGPPTSGTWNAGDFWRDQNRAEFVCTVAGTPGTWRQITPAAVTADPAGGPFPVGYLILNIADGGLKRHAGSLSWEVQVGASTAAKIGFHGATPTAQRANGNQAAATDLASVISLANELRAAMLEKGLIKGEA
;
A
#
# COMPACT_ATOMS: atom_id res chain seq x y z
N MET A 1 -9.05 -22.59 0.28
CA MET A 1 -7.80 -23.37 0.22
C MET A 1 -7.18 -23.19 -1.17
N SER A 2 -6.24 -22.26 -1.32
CA SER A 2 -5.50 -22.09 -2.60
C SER A 2 -4.63 -23.31 -2.79
N THR A 3 -4.93 -24.14 -3.78
CA THR A 3 -4.13 -25.31 -4.11
C THR A 3 -2.85 -24.81 -4.77
N ILE A 4 -1.76 -24.81 -4.00
CA ILE A 4 -0.40 -24.90 -4.54
C ILE A 4 -0.45 -26.01 -5.59
N ALA A 5 0.03 -25.74 -6.82
CA ALA A 5 0.09 -26.75 -7.86
C ALA A 5 0.74 -28.02 -7.26
N PRO A 6 0.13 -29.22 -7.43
CA PRO A 6 0.64 -30.41 -6.78
C PRO A 6 2.10 -30.59 -7.18
N GLY A 7 3.00 -30.43 -6.22
CA GLY A 7 4.42 -30.66 -6.41
C GLY A 7 4.56 -32.06 -7.01
N ARG A 8 5.34 -32.18 -8.09
CA ARG A 8 5.68 -33.48 -8.66
C ARG A 8 6.58 -34.19 -7.64
N LEU A 9 5.98 -34.88 -6.67
CA LEU A 9 6.68 -35.72 -5.72
C LEU A 9 7.33 -36.86 -6.51
N PHE A 10 8.59 -36.68 -6.91
CA PHE A 10 9.41 -37.74 -7.44
C PHE A 10 9.84 -38.67 -6.29
N ASN A 11 9.92 -39.98 -6.55
CA ASN A 11 10.56 -40.90 -5.61
C ASN A 11 12.03 -40.47 -5.44
N VAL A 12 12.42 -40.18 -4.20
CA VAL A 12 13.82 -39.86 -3.86
C VAL A 12 14.57 -41.19 -3.71
N THR A 13 15.38 -41.54 -4.71
CA THR A 13 16.08 -42.84 -4.77
C THR A 13 17.57 -42.73 -4.41
N ASP A 14 18.13 -41.53 -4.37
CA ASP A 14 19.53 -41.24 -4.07
C ASP A 14 19.74 -39.78 -3.64
N ALA A 15 20.98 -39.44 -3.28
CA ALA A 15 21.33 -38.07 -2.88
C ALA A 15 21.13 -37.05 -4.02
N ALA A 16 21.34 -37.46 -5.27
CA ALA A 16 21.19 -36.57 -6.43
C ALA A 16 19.72 -36.17 -6.66
N SER A 17 18.79 -37.13 -6.56
CA SER A 17 17.35 -36.91 -6.65
C SER A 17 16.80 -36.08 -5.48
N PHE A 18 17.36 -36.23 -4.28
CA PHE A 18 17.04 -35.36 -3.14
C PHE A 18 17.44 -33.90 -3.39
N VAL A 19 18.66 -33.67 -3.89
CA VAL A 19 19.15 -32.32 -4.23
C VAL A 19 18.31 -31.70 -5.33
N ALA A 20 18.01 -32.45 -6.39
CA ALA A 20 17.16 -31.98 -7.50
C ALA A 20 15.75 -31.62 -7.03
N LEU A 21 15.11 -32.46 -6.20
CA LEU A 21 13.80 -32.17 -5.62
C LEU A 21 13.83 -30.94 -4.71
N SER A 22 14.87 -30.81 -3.88
CA SER A 22 15.02 -29.66 -2.97
C SER A 22 15.23 -28.36 -3.73
N GLN A 23 16.04 -28.36 -4.78
CA GLN A 23 16.23 -27.20 -5.67
C GLN A 23 14.93 -26.84 -6.39
N GLN A 24 14.19 -27.83 -6.89
CA GLN A 24 12.92 -27.59 -7.57
C GLN A 24 11.86 -27.05 -6.61
N ASN A 25 11.76 -27.60 -5.39
CA ASN A 25 10.91 -27.08 -4.33
C ASN A 25 11.33 -25.68 -3.89
N TRP A 26 12.63 -25.40 -3.83
CA TRP A 26 13.15 -24.07 -3.54
C TRP A 26 12.77 -23.08 -4.65
N VAL A 27 12.91 -23.46 -5.92
CA VAL A 27 12.48 -22.63 -7.06
C VAL A 27 10.98 -22.39 -7.00
N ILE A 28 10.16 -23.42 -6.76
CA ILE A 28 8.70 -23.26 -6.63
C ILE A 28 8.34 -22.37 -5.43
N ALA A 29 8.92 -22.64 -4.25
CA ALA A 29 8.64 -21.87 -3.05
C ALA A 29 9.12 -20.44 -3.18
N SER A 30 10.32 -20.21 -3.72
CA SER A 30 10.84 -18.86 -3.96
C SER A 30 10.04 -18.16 -5.06
N GLU A 31 9.66 -18.82 -6.15
CA GLU A 31 8.77 -18.24 -7.14
C GLU A 31 7.41 -17.89 -6.54
N GLU A 32 6.77 -18.74 -5.75
CA GLU A 32 5.46 -18.44 -5.16
C GLU A 32 5.54 -17.38 -4.03
N ILE A 33 6.60 -17.38 -3.23
CA ILE A 33 6.84 -16.40 -2.16
C ILE A 33 7.26 -15.03 -2.73
N PHE A 34 8.08 -15.01 -3.79
CA PHE A 34 8.53 -13.78 -4.45
C PHE A 34 7.63 -13.33 -5.60
N ARG A 35 6.72 -14.17 -6.09
CA ARG A 35 5.67 -13.75 -7.02
C ARG A 35 4.80 -12.75 -6.29
N ARG A 36 5.02 -11.49 -6.62
CA ARG A 36 4.05 -10.40 -6.44
C ARG A 36 2.86 -10.58 -7.39
N VAL A 37 2.36 -11.81 -7.55
CA VAL A 37 1.31 -12.20 -8.50
C VAL A 37 -0.01 -12.32 -7.75
N PRO A 38 -1.15 -11.93 -8.36
CA PRO A 38 -2.46 -12.12 -7.79
C PRO A 38 -2.72 -13.59 -7.42
N THR A 39 -3.51 -13.84 -6.38
CA THR A 39 -3.92 -15.19 -6.00
C THR A 39 -4.61 -15.89 -7.16
N TYR A 40 -4.26 -17.14 -7.43
CA TYR A 40 -4.83 -17.89 -8.53
C TYR A 40 -6.24 -18.39 -8.17
N GLN A 41 -7.17 -18.24 -9.11
CA GLN A 41 -8.48 -18.89 -9.10
C GLN A 41 -8.58 -19.78 -10.34
N ASN A 42 -8.93 -21.05 -10.14
CA ASN A 42 -9.10 -22.02 -11.23
C ASN A 42 -7.89 -22.08 -12.20
N GLY A 43 -6.68 -21.98 -11.65
CA GLY A 43 -5.44 -22.07 -12.43
C GLY A 43 -5.01 -20.80 -13.16
N SER A 44 -5.68 -19.66 -12.97
CA SER A 44 -5.26 -18.35 -13.52
C SER A 44 -5.23 -17.27 -12.44
N PRO A 45 -4.37 -16.24 -12.54
CA PRO A 45 -4.39 -15.09 -11.62
C PRO A 45 -5.78 -14.45 -11.59
N ASN A 46 -6.28 -14.10 -10.41
CA ASN A 46 -7.56 -13.41 -10.30
C ASN A 46 -7.52 -12.01 -10.94
N ALA A 47 -8.67 -11.57 -11.44
CA ALA A 47 -8.89 -10.23 -11.99
C ALA A 47 -9.77 -9.38 -11.06
N LEU A 48 -9.84 -9.72 -9.77
CA LEU A 48 -10.67 -9.00 -8.80
C LEU A 48 -9.90 -7.82 -8.22
N ASN A 49 -10.61 -6.71 -7.98
CA ASN A 49 -10.17 -5.65 -7.08
C ASN A 49 -10.67 -5.99 -5.68
N GLY A 50 -9.76 -6.28 -4.75
CA GLY A 50 -10.10 -6.64 -3.39
C GLY A 50 -10.21 -8.15 -3.10
N PRO A 51 -10.79 -8.50 -1.94
CA PRO A 51 -10.88 -9.87 -1.47
C PRO A 51 -11.93 -10.68 -2.25
N PRO A 52 -11.90 -12.03 -2.16
CA PRO A 52 -12.84 -12.88 -2.87
C PRO A 52 -14.25 -12.72 -2.30
N THR A 53 -15.25 -12.63 -3.18
CA THR A 53 -16.67 -12.49 -2.82
C THR A 53 -17.40 -13.83 -2.72
N SER A 54 -16.72 -14.93 -2.98
CA SER A 54 -17.25 -16.29 -2.95
C SER A 54 -16.23 -17.28 -2.40
N GLY A 55 -16.67 -18.52 -2.15
CA GLY A 55 -15.86 -19.57 -1.56
C GLY A 55 -15.87 -19.57 -0.02
N THR A 56 -15.40 -20.66 0.56
CA THR A 56 -15.31 -20.84 2.02
C THR A 56 -13.88 -20.60 2.48
N TRP A 57 -13.73 -19.75 3.49
CA TRP A 57 -12.44 -19.24 3.96
C TRP A 57 -12.32 -19.36 5.47
N ASN A 58 -11.12 -19.62 5.94
CA ASN A 58 -10.77 -19.65 7.35
C ASN A 58 -10.16 -18.31 7.78
N ALA A 59 -10.26 -17.99 9.06
CA ALA A 59 -9.52 -16.85 9.61
C ALA A 59 -8.00 -17.11 9.44
N GLY A 60 -7.27 -16.08 9.02
CA GLY A 60 -5.85 -16.17 8.68
C GLY A 60 -5.57 -16.47 7.20
N ASP A 61 -6.57 -16.87 6.40
CA ASP A 61 -6.37 -17.06 4.97
C ASP A 61 -5.88 -15.76 4.31
N PHE A 62 -4.92 -15.88 3.40
CA PHE A 62 -4.31 -14.76 2.68
C PHE A 62 -4.85 -14.65 1.26
N TRP A 63 -5.00 -13.41 0.79
CA TRP A 63 -5.46 -13.12 -0.55
C TRP A 63 -4.71 -11.92 -1.13
N ARG A 64 -4.29 -12.04 -2.39
CA ARG A 64 -3.72 -10.94 -3.17
C ARG A 64 -4.56 -10.70 -4.41
N ASP A 65 -4.99 -9.46 -4.60
CA ASP A 65 -5.87 -9.09 -5.72
C ASP A 65 -5.08 -8.76 -7.01
N GLN A 66 -5.78 -8.36 -8.08
CA GLN A 66 -5.14 -8.07 -9.37
C GLN A 66 -4.17 -6.88 -9.34
N ASN A 67 -4.38 -5.92 -8.45
CA ASN A 67 -3.50 -4.75 -8.28
C ASN A 67 -2.42 -5.00 -7.22
N ARG A 68 -2.32 -6.24 -6.71
CA ARG A 68 -1.38 -6.68 -5.69
C ARG A 68 -1.63 -6.09 -4.29
N ALA A 69 -2.84 -5.59 -4.03
CA ALA A 69 -3.27 -5.34 -2.65
C ALA A 69 -3.41 -6.67 -1.91
N GLU A 70 -3.03 -6.67 -0.64
CA GLU A 70 -3.00 -7.87 0.19
C GLU A 70 -4.05 -7.81 1.29
N PHE A 71 -4.72 -8.93 1.50
CA PHE A 71 -5.82 -9.10 2.43
C PHE A 71 -5.63 -10.34 3.29
N VAL A 72 -6.08 -10.24 4.53
CA VAL A 72 -6.19 -11.37 5.46
C VAL A 72 -7.65 -11.54 5.87
N CYS A 73 -8.12 -12.78 5.85
CA CYS A 73 -9.43 -13.15 6.36
C CYS A 73 -9.41 -13.04 7.89
N THR A 74 -10.20 -12.13 8.44
CA THR A 74 -10.31 -11.88 9.89
C THR A 74 -11.42 -12.69 10.55
N VAL A 75 -12.45 -13.08 9.79
CA VAL A 75 -13.56 -13.92 10.25
C VAL A 75 -13.86 -14.95 9.17
N ALA A 76 -13.83 -16.23 9.53
CA ALA A 76 -14.16 -17.33 8.64
C ALA A 76 -15.60 -17.23 8.11
N GLY A 77 -15.86 -17.72 6.89
CA GLY A 77 -17.20 -17.68 6.30
C GLY A 77 -17.27 -17.95 4.78
N THR A 78 -18.46 -17.73 4.22
CA THR A 78 -18.78 -17.89 2.79
C THR A 78 -19.54 -16.66 2.26
N PRO A 79 -18.87 -15.57 1.84
CA PRO A 79 -17.43 -15.35 1.95
C PRO A 79 -16.99 -14.98 3.37
N GLY A 80 -15.68 -15.06 3.64
CA GLY A 80 -15.09 -14.55 4.89
C GLY A 80 -15.13 -13.03 4.99
N THR A 81 -14.79 -12.49 6.17
CA THR A 81 -14.59 -11.05 6.39
C THR A 81 -13.12 -10.70 6.23
N TRP A 82 -12.80 -9.74 5.38
CA TRP A 82 -11.42 -9.46 4.97
C TRP A 82 -10.94 -8.08 5.41
N ARG A 83 -9.68 -8.01 5.80
CA ARG A 83 -8.97 -6.76 6.09
C ARG A 83 -7.82 -6.60 5.12
N GLN A 84 -7.73 -5.43 4.48
CA GLN A 84 -6.54 -5.06 3.73
C GLN A 84 -5.37 -4.82 4.69
N ILE A 85 -4.25 -5.48 4.44
CA ILE A 85 -3.01 -5.35 5.22
C ILE A 85 -1.91 -4.61 4.45
N THR A 86 -1.99 -4.62 3.11
CA THR A 86 -1.07 -3.87 2.24
C THR A 86 -1.87 -3.15 1.14
N PRO A 87 -1.67 -1.83 0.94
CA PRO A 87 -2.33 -1.09 -0.14
C PRO A 87 -1.91 -1.63 -1.52
N ALA A 88 -2.74 -1.41 -2.55
CA ALA A 88 -2.31 -1.63 -3.92
C ALA A 88 -1.28 -0.58 -4.30
N ALA A 89 -0.03 -1.00 -4.57
CA ALA A 89 1.01 -0.12 -5.06
C ALA A 89 1.01 -0.11 -6.60
N VAL A 90 0.54 1.00 -7.18
CA VAL A 90 0.32 1.17 -8.62
C VAL A 90 1.05 2.39 -9.16
N THR A 91 1.44 2.39 -10.43
CA THR A 91 2.04 3.56 -11.11
C THR A 91 1.00 4.42 -11.81
N ALA A 92 -0.24 3.94 -11.91
CA ALA A 92 -1.40 4.64 -12.40
C ALA A 92 -2.64 4.04 -11.73
N ASP A 93 -3.61 4.88 -11.39
CA ASP A 93 -4.86 4.40 -10.83
C ASP A 93 -5.56 3.46 -11.81
N PRO A 94 -6.07 2.29 -11.37
CA PRO A 94 -6.79 1.39 -12.24
C PRO A 94 -8.02 2.11 -12.82
N ALA A 95 -8.25 1.94 -14.13
CA ALA A 95 -9.22 2.71 -14.92
C ALA A 95 -10.71 2.49 -14.55
N GLY A 96 -11.01 1.82 -13.44
CA GLY A 96 -12.36 1.52 -12.95
C GLY A 96 -12.55 0.05 -12.58
N GLY A 97 -13.76 -0.28 -12.17
CA GLY A 97 -14.14 -1.59 -11.62
C GLY A 97 -14.71 -1.46 -10.21
N PRO A 98 -15.45 -2.47 -9.71
CA PRO A 98 -15.96 -2.45 -8.35
C PRO A 98 -14.79 -2.56 -7.37
N PHE A 99 -14.63 -1.55 -6.51
CA PHE A 99 -13.71 -1.60 -5.37
C PHE A 99 -14.50 -1.79 -4.08
N PRO A 100 -14.03 -2.62 -3.14
CA PRO A 100 -14.66 -2.72 -1.84
C PRO A 100 -14.52 -1.40 -1.08
N VAL A 101 -15.50 -1.14 -0.21
CA VAL A 101 -15.42 0.00 0.72
C VAL A 101 -14.18 -0.16 1.60
N GLY A 102 -13.39 0.91 1.70
CA GLY A 102 -12.15 0.95 2.44
C GLY A 102 -10.91 0.53 1.67
N TYR A 103 -11.03 0.14 0.39
CA TYR A 103 -9.88 -0.23 -0.44
C TYR A 103 -8.88 0.93 -0.57
N LEU A 104 -7.63 0.67 -0.26
CA LEU A 104 -6.52 1.63 -0.31
C LEU A 104 -5.61 1.37 -1.50
N ILE A 105 -5.30 2.45 -2.22
CA ILE A 105 -4.31 2.50 -3.31
C ILE A 105 -3.23 3.49 -2.91
N LEU A 106 -1.98 3.09 -3.09
CA LEU A 106 -0.81 3.95 -3.10
C LEU A 106 -0.33 4.10 -4.54
N ASN A 107 -0.57 5.25 -5.14
CA ASN A 107 0.01 5.60 -6.42
C ASN A 107 1.47 6.05 -6.19
N ILE A 108 2.42 5.23 -6.64
CA ILE A 108 3.85 5.47 -6.43
C ILE A 108 4.46 6.44 -7.44
N ALA A 109 3.72 6.79 -8.51
CA ALA A 109 4.20 7.74 -9.49
C ALA A 109 4.06 9.19 -8.99
N ASP A 110 2.97 9.50 -8.29
CA ASP A 110 2.66 10.83 -7.77
C ASP A 110 2.61 10.91 -6.24
N GLY A 111 2.69 9.78 -5.52
CA GLY A 111 2.55 9.75 -4.06
C GLY A 111 1.10 9.87 -3.56
N GLY A 112 0.13 9.66 -4.44
CA GLY A 112 -1.30 9.67 -4.10
C GLY A 112 -1.70 8.49 -3.22
N LEU A 113 -2.38 8.78 -2.10
CA LEU A 113 -3.11 7.79 -1.31
C LEU A 113 -4.61 7.94 -1.59
N LYS A 114 -5.20 6.93 -2.22
CA LYS A 114 -6.63 6.89 -2.53
C LYS A 114 -7.34 5.86 -1.67
N ARG A 115 -8.52 6.20 -1.17
CA ARG A 115 -9.42 5.26 -0.49
C ARG A 115 -10.78 5.25 -1.18
N HIS A 116 -11.26 4.06 -1.49
CA HIS A 116 -12.61 3.86 -2.02
C HIS A 116 -13.65 3.80 -0.90
N ALA A 117 -14.79 4.43 -1.10
CA ALA A 117 -15.96 4.43 -0.23
C ALA A 117 -17.20 4.11 -1.08
N GLY A 118 -17.22 2.91 -1.66
CA GLY A 118 -18.27 2.49 -2.60
C GLY A 118 -18.03 3.10 -3.97
N SER A 119 -19.03 3.80 -4.51
CA SER A 119 -18.92 4.52 -5.80
C SER A 119 -18.11 5.82 -5.70
N LEU A 120 -17.85 6.29 -4.48
CA LEU A 120 -17.03 7.48 -4.22
C LEU A 120 -15.59 7.06 -3.88
N SER A 121 -14.64 7.93 -4.17
CA SER A 121 -13.28 7.80 -3.68
C SER A 121 -12.78 9.15 -3.20
N TRP A 122 -11.94 9.14 -2.18
CA TRP A 122 -11.17 10.31 -1.78
C TRP A 122 -9.70 10.03 -2.01
N GLU A 123 -8.95 11.07 -2.37
CA GLU A 123 -7.55 10.99 -2.69
C GLU A 123 -6.80 12.10 -1.94
N VAL A 124 -5.67 11.74 -1.36
CA VAL A 124 -4.71 12.66 -0.77
C VAL A 124 -3.40 12.52 -1.52
N GLN A 125 -3.00 13.57 -2.23
CA GLN A 125 -1.69 13.63 -2.86
C GLN A 125 -0.67 14.19 -1.87
N VAL A 126 0.37 13.41 -1.56
CA VAL A 126 1.47 13.85 -0.70
C VAL A 126 2.69 14.11 -1.57
N GLY A 127 3.07 15.38 -1.72
CA GLY A 127 4.28 15.78 -2.45
C GLY A 127 4.19 15.72 -3.98
N ALA A 128 3.03 15.43 -4.57
CA ALA A 128 2.83 15.29 -6.02
C ALA A 128 2.98 16.59 -6.82
N SER A 129 2.71 17.73 -6.18
CA SER A 129 2.74 19.03 -6.84
C SER A 129 3.00 20.13 -5.84
N THR A 130 3.35 21.33 -6.32
CA THR A 130 3.48 22.52 -5.48
C THR A 130 2.17 22.93 -4.79
N ALA A 131 1.03 22.35 -5.18
CA ALA A 131 -0.26 22.53 -4.52
C ALA A 131 -0.58 21.45 -3.47
N ALA A 132 0.22 20.37 -3.38
CA ALA A 132 0.03 19.31 -2.41
C ALA A 132 0.32 19.81 -0.99
N LYS A 133 -0.52 19.45 -0.02
CA LYS A 133 -0.40 19.90 1.39
C LYS A 133 -0.34 18.71 2.32
N ILE A 134 0.62 18.70 3.24
CA ILE A 134 0.62 17.80 4.39
C ILE A 134 -0.14 18.50 5.52
N GLY A 135 -1.34 18.02 5.83
CA GLY A 135 -2.11 18.46 6.99
C GLY A 135 -1.89 17.52 8.18
N PHE A 136 -1.67 18.09 9.37
CA PHE A 136 -1.69 17.31 10.63
C PHE A 136 -3.10 17.32 11.21
N HIS A 137 -3.58 16.17 11.71
CA HIS A 137 -4.93 16.03 12.25
C HIS A 137 -5.17 17.01 13.42
N GLY A 138 -6.26 17.79 13.37
CA GLY A 138 -6.58 18.82 14.37
C GLY A 138 -5.90 20.17 14.17
N ALA A 139 -5.06 20.32 13.13
CA ALA A 139 -4.43 21.58 12.77
C ALA A 139 -4.91 22.06 11.39
N THR A 140 -5.28 23.34 11.30
CA THR A 140 -5.62 23.96 10.01
C THR A 140 -4.42 23.85 9.05
N PRO A 141 -4.57 23.22 7.87
CA PRO A 141 -3.45 23.03 6.94
C PRO A 141 -2.82 24.36 6.52
N THR A 142 -1.49 24.46 6.65
CA THR A 142 -0.74 25.60 6.13
C THR A 142 -0.41 25.36 4.66
N ALA A 143 -0.70 26.32 3.78
CA ALA A 143 -0.30 26.23 2.39
C ALA A 143 1.23 26.21 2.28
N GLN A 144 1.79 25.24 1.57
CA GLN A 144 3.21 25.27 1.19
C GLN A 144 3.44 26.51 0.30
N ARG A 145 4.51 27.27 0.56
CA ARG A 145 4.89 28.39 -0.33
C ARG A 145 5.32 27.81 -1.68
N ALA A 146 4.46 27.96 -2.68
CA ALA A 146 4.50 27.27 -3.97
C ALA A 146 5.13 28.12 -5.09
N ASN A 147 6.26 28.76 -4.86
CA ASN A 147 6.97 29.51 -5.90
C ASN A 147 8.50 29.30 -5.81
N GLY A 148 9.23 29.72 -6.85
CA GLY A 148 10.71 29.65 -6.92
C GLY A 148 11.46 30.45 -5.85
N ASN A 149 10.72 31.05 -4.91
CA ASN A 149 11.21 31.76 -3.73
C ASN A 149 10.97 30.93 -2.47
N GLN A 150 11.21 29.61 -2.50
CA GLN A 150 11.52 28.94 -1.23
C GLN A 150 12.66 29.74 -0.62
N ALA A 151 12.39 30.39 0.52
CA ALA A 151 13.30 31.35 1.08
C ALA A 151 14.63 30.65 1.36
N ALA A 152 15.64 30.96 0.55
CA ALA A 152 16.98 30.44 0.70
C ALA A 152 17.65 31.26 1.80
N ALA A 153 18.19 30.58 2.80
CA ALA A 153 19.06 31.16 3.80
C ALA A 153 20.41 31.48 3.17
N THR A 154 20.52 32.60 2.47
CA THR A 154 21.76 33.02 1.78
C THR A 154 22.68 33.85 2.66
N ASP A 155 22.16 34.38 3.77
CA ASP A 155 22.88 35.21 4.72
C ASP A 155 22.28 35.11 6.13
N LEU A 156 22.93 35.72 7.11
CA LEU A 156 22.46 35.70 8.49
C LEU A 156 21.08 36.35 8.66
N ALA A 157 20.77 37.39 7.89
CA ALA A 157 19.50 38.11 7.99
C ALA A 157 18.32 37.24 7.53
N SER A 158 18.48 36.54 6.41
CA SER A 158 17.51 35.58 5.88
C SER A 158 17.32 34.40 6.82
N VAL A 159 18.38 33.85 7.43
CA VAL A 159 18.28 32.80 8.46
C VAL A 159 17.46 33.25 9.66
N ILE A 160 17.72 34.44 10.20
CA ILE A 160 16.98 34.98 11.35
C ILE A 160 15.51 35.17 11.00
N SER A 161 15.21 35.69 9.81
CA SER A 161 13.84 35.87 9.33
C SER A 161 13.09 34.54 9.24
N LEU A 162 13.68 33.55 8.56
CA LEU A 162 13.16 32.19 8.42
C LEU A 162 12.93 31.51 9.78
N ALA A 163 13.88 31.62 10.71
CA ALA A 163 13.77 31.04 12.03
C ALA A 163 12.63 31.68 12.85
N ASN A 164 12.42 32.99 12.72
CA ASN A 164 11.32 33.68 13.37
C ASN A 164 9.96 33.33 12.77
N GLU A 165 9.87 33.20 11.44
CA GLU A 165 8.67 32.70 10.77
C GLU A 165 8.34 31.27 11.21
N LEU A 166 9.34 30.38 11.29
CA LEU A 166 9.17 29.01 11.77
C LEU A 166 8.70 29.01 13.22
N ARG A 167 9.34 29.80 14.10
CA ARG A 167 8.93 29.95 15.51
C ARG A 167 7.47 30.38 15.61
N ALA A 168 7.07 31.41 14.87
CA ALA A 168 5.69 31.91 14.88
C ALA A 168 4.68 30.85 14.43
N ALA A 169 5.00 30.10 13.36
CA ALA A 169 4.16 29.01 12.89
C ALA A 169 4.06 27.87 13.92
N MET A 170 5.16 27.48 14.55
CA MET A 170 5.17 26.43 15.58
C MET A 170 4.37 26.86 16.83
N LEU A 171 4.38 28.14 17.18
CA LEU A 171 3.56 28.72 18.24
C LEU A 171 2.06 28.71 17.88
N GLU A 172 1.70 29.16 16.68
CA GLU A 172 0.31 29.14 16.18
C GLU A 172 -0.28 27.72 16.21
N LYS A 173 0.55 26.72 15.86
CA LYS A 173 0.14 25.31 15.88
C LYS A 173 0.26 24.65 17.26
N GLY A 174 0.67 25.38 18.30
CA GLY A 174 0.79 24.86 19.67
C GLY A 174 1.88 23.80 19.86
N LEU A 175 2.86 23.72 18.94
CA LEU A 175 3.95 22.74 18.99
C LEU A 175 5.05 23.13 19.97
N ILE A 176 5.22 24.43 20.22
CA ILE A 176 6.13 24.98 21.22
C ILE A 176 5.40 26.02 22.07
N LYS A 177 5.92 26.30 23.27
CA LYS A 177 5.42 27.38 24.13
C LYS A 177 6.16 28.68 23.80
N GLY A 178 5.44 29.79 23.78
CA GLY A 178 6.02 31.11 23.66
C GLY A 178 6.27 31.66 25.06
N GLU A 179 7.48 32.13 25.33
CA GLU A 179 7.68 33.07 26.44
C GLU A 179 7.22 34.46 25.97
N ALA A 180 6.50 35.15 26.85
CA ALA A 180 5.95 36.49 26.61
C ALA A 180 7.07 37.54 26.59
#